data_AF-A0A9P3HLA4-F1
#
_entry.id   AF-A0A9P3HLA4-F1
#
_cell.length_a   1.000
_cell.length_b   1.000
_cell.length_c   1.000
_cell.angle_alpha   90.00
_cell.angle_beta   90.00
_cell.angle_gamma   90.00
#
_symmetry.space_group_name_H-M   'P 1'
#
loop_
_entity.id
_entity.type
_entity.pdbx_description
1 polymer ?
#
loop_
_entity_poly.entity_id
_entity_poly.type
_entity_poly.pdbx_seq_one_letter_code
_entity_poly.pdbx_strand_id
1 'polypeptide(L)'
;MSSSISIFEIPLLLKLICENLDPEAIFACRRVCRTWDVLFSPYEWQSVKIVTATAYSCELPDDEDFIPLHQNARLVRRLILDNTRLFEPLLNPCTSWISLVSKTTEQRQDGTAPKSTETHDFVRLLSLTCDMVHRADGDQDWAFKDHPTLLPALIQQNLGLLHLHLSKLDTSNADYNEVLFKAIGQHPSLTCLLYAISPDNTEIPRAVIQQMLGWLPESLQTLRITTVEPPLLTEDVRTNEGTVAMHCRPTRLQTLDLNLEFRGCEETLLFPILQNCPQLTSFCLGDINDDMVQPLAKLLKEHCPKLVELNFYWDSLDHWAVSDLILQGTAKNQLRSLGLNGWSSMVENPFNEEFFDILHSVLDHCGPMLQALSIREGLRISHDHYSEILWKCPQLKELTLARPEDPFGRCYRAGLDCTTLQLLASRPWVCAQLEVLQLTAVIDYPKHPFDGEKSLESGRSQELATFIQHLGQLKCLREIHLGWMSFDNGPPPFFQAIEPFWDSLAQLSRLEKFLVRSYDMESGLPEEDQPFKKQDRIEWIKEHWPRLVEIQELHISDE
;
A
#
# COMPACT_ATOMS: atom_id res chain seq x y z
N MET A 1 -17.29 -47.48 -22.14
CA MET A 1 -17.44 -46.61 -20.96
C MET A 1 -16.32 -45.58 -21.04
N SER A 2 -16.65 -44.32 -21.36
CA SER A 2 -15.67 -43.23 -21.39
C SER A 2 -15.39 -42.79 -19.95
N SER A 3 -14.22 -43.10 -19.43
CA SER A 3 -13.73 -42.51 -18.18
C SER A 3 -13.50 -41.03 -18.42
N SER A 4 -14.40 -40.18 -17.91
CA SER A 4 -14.17 -38.73 -17.88
C SER A 4 -12.99 -38.48 -16.95
N ILE A 5 -11.86 -38.04 -17.49
CA ILE A 5 -10.70 -37.61 -16.71
C ILE A 5 -11.14 -36.44 -15.84
N SER A 6 -10.94 -36.55 -14.54
CA SER A 6 -11.28 -35.47 -13.61
C SER A 6 -10.34 -34.29 -13.87
N ILE A 7 -10.86 -33.05 -13.84
CA ILE A 7 -10.04 -31.84 -14.02
C ILE A 7 -8.89 -31.76 -12.99
N PHE A 8 -9.09 -32.36 -11.81
CA PHE A 8 -8.12 -32.41 -10.72
C PHE A 8 -7.01 -33.47 -10.92
N GLU A 9 -7.18 -34.39 -11.87
CA GLU A 9 -6.14 -35.33 -12.28
C GLU A 9 -5.13 -34.70 -13.25
N ILE A 10 -5.36 -33.45 -13.67
CA ILE A 10 -4.43 -32.66 -14.48
C ILE A 10 -3.60 -31.77 -13.52
N PRO A 11 -2.32 -32.09 -13.25
CA PRO A 11 -1.54 -31.40 -12.21
C PRO A 11 -1.40 -29.89 -12.43
N LEU A 12 -1.37 -29.45 -13.70
CA LEU A 12 -1.29 -28.03 -14.05
C LEU A 12 -2.56 -27.27 -13.66
N LEU A 13 -3.75 -27.86 -13.89
CA LEU A 13 -5.02 -27.22 -13.54
C LEU A 13 -5.21 -27.18 -12.03
N LEU A 14 -4.88 -28.28 -11.33
CA LEU A 14 -4.90 -28.30 -9.88
C LEU A 14 -3.94 -27.26 -9.29
N LYS A 15 -2.74 -27.13 -9.86
CA LYS A 15 -1.79 -26.08 -9.46
C LYS A 15 -2.37 -24.68 -9.64
N LEU A 16 -2.95 -24.38 -10.80
CA LEU A 16 -3.58 -23.07 -11.05
C LEU A 16 -4.75 -22.81 -10.10
N ILE A 17 -5.54 -23.82 -9.76
CA ILE A 17 -6.62 -23.70 -8.77
C ILE A 17 -6.02 -23.37 -7.40
N CYS A 18 -5.07 -24.17 -6.92
CA CYS A 18 -4.47 -24.00 -5.59
C CYS A 18 -3.68 -22.69 -5.45
N GLU A 19 -3.08 -22.16 -6.53
CA GLU A 19 -2.43 -20.84 -6.52
C GLU A 19 -3.41 -19.69 -6.25
N ASN A 20 -4.72 -19.91 -6.41
CA ASN A 20 -5.78 -18.93 -6.16
C ASN A 20 -6.62 -19.25 -4.90
N LEU A 21 -6.27 -20.29 -4.15
CA LEU A 21 -6.94 -20.64 -2.90
C LEU A 21 -6.05 -20.24 -1.71
N ASP A 22 -6.68 -19.77 -0.64
CA ASP A 22 -5.98 -19.61 0.63
C ASP A 22 -5.73 -20.98 1.29
N PRO A 23 -4.81 -21.06 2.27
CA PRO A 23 -4.51 -22.32 2.97
C PRO A 23 -5.75 -22.98 3.61
N GLU A 24 -6.70 -22.18 4.10
CA GLU A 24 -7.94 -22.68 4.70
C GLU A 24 -8.84 -23.38 3.67
N ALA A 25 -9.00 -22.81 2.48
CA ALA A 25 -9.75 -23.42 1.39
C ALA A 25 -9.06 -24.68 0.84
N ILE A 26 -7.73 -24.71 0.79
CA ILE A 26 -6.98 -25.93 0.45
C ILE A 26 -7.25 -27.03 1.47
N PHE A 27 -7.24 -26.69 2.77
CA PHE A 27 -7.58 -27.63 3.84
C PHE A 27 -9.02 -28.14 3.71
N ALA A 28 -9.97 -27.26 3.40
CA ALA A 28 -11.37 -27.64 3.15
C ALA A 28 -11.49 -28.61 1.96
N CYS A 29 -10.74 -28.40 0.87
CA CYS A 29 -10.72 -29.28 -0.29
C CYS A 29 -10.29 -30.71 0.07
N ARG A 30 -9.29 -30.87 0.96
CA ARG A 30 -8.84 -32.20 1.41
C ARG A 30 -9.93 -33.00 2.11
N ARG A 31 -10.88 -32.33 2.76
CA ARG A 31 -11.98 -32.98 3.52
C ARG A 31 -13.12 -33.50 2.64
N VAL A 32 -13.12 -33.18 1.34
CA VAL A 32 -14.20 -33.57 0.42
C VAL A 32 -14.22 -35.08 0.18
N CYS A 33 -13.08 -35.68 -0.21
CA CYS A 33 -12.95 -37.12 -0.40
C CYS A 33 -11.47 -37.56 -0.37
N ARG A 34 -11.22 -38.87 -0.28
CA ARG A 34 -9.85 -39.42 -0.22
C ARG A 34 -8.97 -39.02 -1.40
N THR A 35 -9.53 -38.95 -2.60
CA THR A 35 -8.78 -38.54 -3.79
C THR A 35 -8.33 -37.08 -3.67
N TRP A 36 -9.20 -36.19 -3.20
CA TRP A 36 -8.87 -34.79 -2.99
C TRP A 36 -7.88 -34.61 -1.86
N ASP A 37 -7.97 -35.39 -0.78
CA ASP A 37 -6.96 -35.37 0.28
C ASP A 37 -5.55 -35.62 -0.29
N VAL A 38 -5.39 -36.66 -1.11
CA VAL A 38 -4.10 -36.96 -1.77
C VAL A 38 -3.67 -35.87 -2.75
N LEU A 39 -4.60 -35.35 -3.55
CA LEU A 39 -4.30 -34.34 -4.57
C LEU A 39 -3.94 -32.97 -3.97
N PHE A 40 -4.65 -32.53 -2.94
CA PHE A 40 -4.48 -31.21 -2.33
C PHE A 40 -3.43 -31.20 -1.20
N SER A 41 -3.08 -32.36 -0.61
CA SER A 41 -2.10 -32.45 0.47
C SER A 41 -0.76 -31.76 0.16
N PRO A 42 -0.16 -31.86 -1.04
CA PRO A 42 1.09 -31.14 -1.34
C PRO A 42 0.95 -29.61 -1.40
N TYR A 43 -0.27 -29.11 -1.63
CA TYR A 43 -0.54 -27.68 -1.82
C TYR A 43 -0.78 -26.95 -0.49
N GLU A 44 -1.20 -27.68 0.55
CA GLU A 44 -1.30 -27.16 1.92
C GLU A 44 0.03 -26.56 2.39
N TRP A 45 1.14 -27.18 1.98
CA TRP A 45 2.49 -26.78 2.37
C TRP A 45 3.10 -25.70 1.48
N GLN A 46 2.42 -25.25 0.42
CA GLN A 46 3.00 -24.25 -0.49
C GLN A 46 3.14 -22.88 0.12
N SER A 47 2.23 -22.50 1.03
CA SER A 47 2.24 -21.23 1.73
C SER A 47 2.14 -21.46 3.23
N VAL A 48 3.28 -21.43 3.91
CA VAL A 48 3.35 -21.62 5.36
C VAL A 48 3.49 -20.25 6.03
N LYS A 49 2.57 -19.96 6.94
CA LYS A 49 2.67 -18.83 7.87
C LYS A 49 2.94 -19.39 9.26
N ILE A 50 4.12 -19.10 9.81
CA ILE A 50 4.46 -19.47 11.18
C ILE A 50 4.20 -18.22 12.02
N VAL A 51 3.18 -18.32 12.88
CA VAL A 51 2.74 -17.24 13.76
C VAL A 51 3.07 -17.63 15.19
N THR A 52 3.86 -16.81 15.89
CA THR A 52 4.04 -17.00 17.33
C THR A 52 2.77 -16.57 18.07
N ALA A 53 2.15 -17.49 18.80
CA ALA A 53 0.87 -17.26 19.46
C ALA A 53 1.04 -16.22 20.58
N THR A 54 0.65 -14.97 20.27
CA THR A 54 0.64 -13.79 21.15
C THR A 54 2.02 -13.34 21.65
N ALA A 55 2.25 -12.02 21.65
CA ALA A 55 3.48 -11.37 22.14
C ALA A 55 3.87 -11.75 23.58
N TYR A 56 2.95 -12.37 24.33
CA TYR A 56 3.06 -12.70 25.75
C TYR A 56 3.46 -14.14 26.05
N SER A 57 3.38 -15.08 25.09
CA SER A 57 3.93 -16.42 25.31
C SER A 57 5.44 -16.40 25.02
N CYS A 58 6.24 -16.59 26.07
CA CYS A 58 7.70 -16.66 25.94
C CYS A 58 8.18 -18.06 25.53
N GLU A 59 7.30 -19.05 25.50
CA GLU A 59 7.62 -20.41 25.12
C GLU A 59 7.81 -20.48 23.61
N LEU A 60 9.05 -20.77 23.20
CA LEU A 60 9.35 -21.17 21.83
C LEU A 60 8.56 -22.45 21.53
N PRO A 61 8.03 -22.61 20.31
CA PRO A 61 7.51 -23.90 19.89
C PRO A 61 8.60 -24.96 20.08
N ASP A 62 8.22 -26.13 20.56
CA ASP A 62 9.17 -27.22 20.76
C ASP A 62 9.71 -27.67 19.38
N ASP A 63 10.92 -28.24 19.32
CA ASP A 63 11.49 -28.78 18.08
C ASP A 63 10.52 -29.78 17.39
N GLU A 64 9.67 -30.45 18.17
CA GLU A 64 8.64 -31.37 17.68
C GLU A 64 7.59 -30.68 16.81
N ASP A 65 7.26 -29.42 17.09
CA ASP A 65 6.27 -28.63 16.35
C ASP A 65 6.74 -28.33 14.92
N PHE A 66 8.06 -28.31 14.68
CA PHE A 66 8.66 -28.09 13.37
C PHE A 66 8.83 -29.38 12.55
N ILE A 67 8.65 -30.57 13.12
CA ILE A 67 8.80 -31.85 12.40
C ILE A 67 7.99 -31.88 11.10
N PRO A 68 6.69 -31.52 11.09
CA PRO A 68 5.89 -31.51 9.86
C PRO A 68 6.44 -30.54 8.81
N LEU A 69 6.92 -29.37 9.24
CA LEU A 69 7.52 -28.37 8.35
C LEU A 69 8.81 -28.92 7.72
N HIS A 70 9.67 -29.54 8.52
CA HIS A 70 10.90 -30.17 8.04
C HIS A 70 10.63 -31.29 7.03
N GLN A 71 9.63 -32.15 7.29
CA GLN A 71 9.24 -33.22 6.37
C GLN A 71 8.68 -32.69 5.04
N ASN A 72 8.05 -31.51 5.07
CA ASN A 72 7.41 -30.89 3.92
C ASN A 72 8.15 -29.65 3.39
N ALA A 73 9.38 -29.38 3.83
CA ALA A 73 10.14 -28.18 3.46
C ALA A 73 10.27 -28.04 1.93
N ARG A 74 10.43 -29.17 1.23
CA ARG A 74 10.45 -29.26 -0.24
C ARG A 74 9.11 -28.95 -0.91
N LEU A 75 8.06 -28.61 -0.19
CA LEU A 75 6.77 -28.19 -0.77
C LEU A 75 6.55 -26.69 -0.56
N VAL A 76 7.30 -26.09 0.38
CA VAL A 76 7.18 -24.68 0.75
C VAL A 76 7.70 -23.80 -0.38
N ARG A 77 6.81 -22.95 -0.90
CA ARG A 77 7.12 -21.94 -1.92
C ARG A 77 7.04 -20.53 -1.37
N ARG A 78 6.17 -20.31 -0.39
CA ARG A 78 6.01 -19.06 0.34
C ARG A 78 6.14 -19.34 1.83
N LEU A 79 7.06 -18.63 2.47
CA LEU A 79 7.25 -18.69 3.92
C LEU A 79 7.03 -17.31 4.50
N ILE A 80 6.13 -17.20 5.48
CA ILE A 80 5.87 -15.98 6.24
C ILE A 80 6.25 -16.26 7.69
N LEU A 81 7.19 -15.47 8.21
CA LEU A 81 7.69 -15.51 9.57
C LEU A 81 7.32 -14.20 10.25
N ASP A 82 6.59 -14.26 11.35
CA ASP A 82 6.23 -13.07 12.15
C ASP A 82 7.16 -12.86 13.35
N ASN A 83 8.14 -13.75 13.53
CA ASN A 83 9.03 -13.72 14.67
C ASN A 83 10.40 -14.30 14.32
N THR A 84 11.43 -13.60 14.77
CA THR A 84 12.83 -13.87 14.52
C THR A 84 13.36 -15.03 15.36
N ARG A 85 12.68 -15.31 16.49
CA ARG A 85 12.78 -16.55 17.28
C ARG A 85 12.80 -17.81 16.40
N LEU A 86 12.04 -17.78 15.30
CA LEU A 86 11.77 -18.95 14.47
C LEU A 86 12.92 -19.28 13.50
N PHE A 87 13.91 -18.40 13.36
CA PHE A 87 15.02 -18.65 12.43
C PHE A 87 15.94 -19.80 12.88
N GLU A 88 16.19 -19.93 14.18
CA GLU A 88 17.13 -20.93 14.70
C GLU A 88 16.65 -22.37 14.44
N PRO A 89 15.39 -22.77 14.73
CA PRO A 89 14.88 -24.09 14.37
C PRO A 89 14.92 -24.37 12.87
N LEU A 90 14.67 -23.35 12.04
CA LEU A 90 14.68 -23.48 10.58
C LEU A 90 16.09 -23.70 10.00
N LEU A 91 17.11 -23.17 10.66
CA LEU A 91 18.51 -23.16 10.20
C LEU A 91 19.41 -24.18 10.91
N ASN A 92 18.96 -24.79 12.01
CA ASN A 92 19.72 -25.75 12.79
C ASN A 92 20.25 -26.88 11.88
N PRO A 93 21.58 -27.08 11.74
CA PRO A 93 22.18 -28.05 10.81
C PRO A 93 21.71 -29.50 10.99
N CYS A 94 21.25 -29.87 12.18
CA CYS A 94 20.73 -31.21 12.48
C CYS A 94 19.32 -31.47 11.90
N THR A 95 18.57 -30.40 11.63
CA THR A 95 17.21 -30.38 11.06
C THR A 95 17.12 -29.51 9.80
N SER A 96 18.25 -28.96 9.33
CA SER A 96 18.26 -27.92 8.30
C SER A 96 17.59 -28.41 7.04
N TRP A 97 16.89 -27.52 6.36
CA TRP A 97 16.27 -27.77 5.05
C TRP A 97 17.24 -28.45 4.07
N ILE A 98 18.55 -28.21 4.22
CA ILE A 98 19.61 -28.80 3.40
C ILE A 98 19.93 -30.25 3.81
N SER A 99 20.00 -30.55 5.12
CA SER A 99 20.33 -31.89 5.62
C SER A 99 19.25 -32.94 5.32
N LEU A 100 17.99 -32.53 5.22
CA LEU A 100 16.86 -33.39 4.83
C LEU A 100 16.88 -33.75 3.34
N VAL A 101 17.33 -32.84 2.48
CA VAL A 101 17.43 -33.10 1.03
C VAL A 101 18.65 -34.00 0.72
N SER A 102 19.77 -33.82 1.43
CA SER A 102 20.96 -34.65 1.23
C SER A 102 20.77 -36.09 1.71
N LYS A 103 20.13 -36.31 2.88
CA LYS A 103 19.91 -37.65 3.45
C LYS A 103 18.97 -38.55 2.63
N THR A 104 18.00 -37.98 1.89
CA THR A 104 17.17 -38.78 0.95
C THR A 104 17.96 -39.37 -0.21
N THR A 105 19.16 -38.84 -0.48
CA THR A 105 20.01 -39.32 -1.58
C THR A 105 20.95 -40.45 -1.13
N GLU A 106 21.30 -40.50 0.15
CA GLU A 106 22.28 -41.45 0.69
C GLU A 106 21.70 -42.83 1.07
N GLN A 107 20.37 -43.00 1.10
CA GLN A 107 19.74 -44.30 1.40
C GLN A 107 19.57 -45.26 0.20
N ARG A 108 20.11 -44.93 -0.99
CA ARG A 108 20.30 -45.93 -2.07
C ARG A 108 21.69 -46.56 -1.95
N GLN A 109 21.88 -47.40 -0.95
CA GLN A 109 23.05 -48.28 -0.81
C GLN A 109 22.91 -49.56 -1.65
N ASP A 110 22.74 -49.41 -2.97
CA ASP A 110 23.11 -50.47 -3.90
C ASP A 110 24.17 -49.88 -4.83
N GLY A 111 25.36 -50.49 -4.82
CA GLY A 111 26.62 -49.96 -5.32
C GLY A 111 26.74 -49.77 -6.85
N THR A 112 25.73 -49.20 -7.48
CA THR A 112 25.80 -48.67 -8.84
C THR A 112 26.03 -47.18 -8.79
N ALA A 113 27.21 -46.74 -9.26
CA ALA A 113 27.54 -45.32 -9.40
C ALA A 113 26.40 -44.57 -10.13
N PRO A 114 25.81 -43.51 -9.55
CA PRO A 114 24.72 -42.79 -10.19
C PRO A 114 25.26 -42.07 -11.43
N LYS A 115 24.93 -42.61 -12.60
CA LYS A 115 25.05 -41.93 -13.89
C LYS A 115 23.79 -41.10 -14.14
N SER A 116 23.75 -39.90 -13.57
CA SER A 116 22.90 -38.75 -13.98
C SER A 116 23.24 -37.64 -12.98
N THR A 117 23.73 -36.43 -13.31
CA THR A 117 23.10 -35.33 -14.07
C THR A 117 21.60 -35.13 -13.86
N GLU A 118 20.98 -35.82 -12.90
CA GLU A 118 19.75 -35.33 -12.29
C GLU A 118 20.19 -34.19 -11.37
N THR A 119 20.31 -33.00 -11.97
CA THR A 119 20.34 -31.74 -11.24
C THR A 119 19.23 -31.83 -10.21
N HIS A 120 19.62 -31.96 -8.93
CA HIS A 120 18.70 -31.92 -7.81
C HIS A 120 17.70 -30.79 -8.06
N ASP A 121 16.45 -31.17 -8.33
CA ASP A 121 15.30 -30.27 -8.32
C ASP A 121 15.09 -29.86 -6.87
N PHE A 122 16.03 -29.06 -6.35
CA PHE A 122 15.89 -28.38 -5.09
C PHE A 122 14.64 -27.53 -5.25
N VAL A 123 13.61 -27.91 -4.50
CA VAL A 123 12.43 -27.11 -4.37
C VAL A 123 12.87 -25.81 -3.72
N ARG A 124 12.80 -24.75 -4.52
CA ARG A 124 13.23 -23.41 -4.16
C ARG A 124 12.06 -22.70 -3.49
N LEU A 125 12.33 -22.13 -2.33
CA LEU A 125 11.50 -21.06 -1.76
C LEU A 125 11.45 -19.92 -2.79
N LEU A 126 10.24 -19.49 -3.16
CA LEU A 126 10.01 -18.42 -4.14
C LEU A 126 9.69 -17.09 -3.46
N SER A 127 9.10 -17.13 -2.28
CA SER A 127 8.73 -15.94 -1.51
C SER A 127 9.06 -16.12 -0.03
N LEU A 128 9.73 -15.12 0.55
CA LEU A 128 10.03 -15.04 1.97
C LEU A 128 9.50 -13.71 2.49
N THR A 129 8.70 -13.75 3.54
CA THR A 129 8.24 -12.57 4.28
C THR A 129 8.68 -12.72 5.73
N CYS A 130 9.40 -11.73 6.24
CA CYS A 130 9.83 -11.65 7.63
C CYS A 130 9.28 -10.35 8.22
N ASP A 131 8.24 -10.45 9.04
CA ASP A 131 7.73 -9.32 9.83
C ASP A 131 8.36 -9.39 11.22
N MET A 132 9.19 -8.41 11.56
CA MET A 132 9.96 -8.45 12.81
C MET A 132 9.19 -7.69 13.88
N VAL A 133 8.44 -8.39 14.72
CA VAL A 133 7.66 -7.73 15.77
C VAL A 133 8.60 -7.21 16.86
N HIS A 134 8.82 -5.89 16.90
CA HIS A 134 9.38 -5.23 18.07
C HIS A 134 8.44 -5.40 19.26
N ARG A 135 8.99 -5.85 20.39
CA ARG A 135 8.26 -5.83 21.66
C ARG A 135 8.20 -4.39 22.19
N ALA A 136 6.99 -3.96 22.55
CA ALA A 136 6.74 -2.63 23.13
C ALA A 136 7.49 -2.38 24.45
N ASP A 137 7.98 -3.44 25.11
CA ASP A 137 8.62 -3.35 26.43
C ASP A 137 10.07 -2.83 26.39
N GLY A 138 10.58 -2.40 25.23
CA GLY A 138 11.93 -1.83 25.10
C GLY A 138 13.07 -2.85 25.24
N ASP A 139 12.76 -4.11 25.54
CA ASP A 139 13.70 -5.24 25.43
C ASP A 139 13.90 -5.54 23.93
N GLN A 140 14.86 -4.81 23.35
CA GLN A 140 15.28 -4.93 21.95
C GLN A 140 15.44 -6.39 21.55
N ASP A 141 14.97 -6.72 20.34
CA ASP A 141 15.02 -8.02 19.68
C ASP A 141 16.33 -8.79 19.91
N TRP A 142 16.35 -9.58 20.98
CA TRP A 142 17.38 -10.52 21.42
C TRP A 142 17.90 -11.40 20.26
N ALA A 143 17.04 -11.77 19.30
CA ALA A 143 17.43 -12.64 18.17
C ALA A 143 18.52 -12.06 17.25
N PHE A 144 18.55 -10.75 16.99
CA PHE A 144 19.52 -10.18 16.04
C PHE A 144 20.85 -9.80 16.68
N LYS A 145 20.85 -9.47 17.98
CA LYS A 145 22.09 -9.28 18.71
C LYS A 145 22.83 -10.60 18.86
N ASP A 146 22.11 -11.69 19.12
CA ASP A 146 22.71 -12.99 19.39
C ASP A 146 22.99 -13.79 18.09
N HIS A 147 22.17 -13.60 17.04
CA HIS A 147 22.27 -14.38 15.81
C HIS A 147 22.11 -13.55 14.51
N PRO A 148 22.96 -12.54 14.25
CA PRO A 148 22.87 -11.67 13.07
C PRO A 148 23.09 -12.40 11.73
N THR A 149 23.54 -13.64 11.75
CA THR A 149 23.85 -14.40 10.52
C THR A 149 22.69 -15.23 10.01
N LEU A 150 21.61 -15.41 10.78
CA LEU A 150 20.55 -16.36 10.45
C LEU A 150 19.73 -15.94 9.22
N LEU A 151 19.16 -14.74 9.20
CA LEU A 151 18.39 -14.26 8.06
C LEU A 151 19.25 -14.18 6.77
N PRO A 152 20.48 -13.60 6.80
CA PRO A 152 21.37 -13.65 5.64
C PRO A 152 21.66 -15.08 5.16
N ALA A 153 21.90 -16.02 6.08
CA ALA A 153 22.11 -17.42 5.72
C ALA A 153 20.87 -18.05 5.07
N LEU A 154 19.67 -17.78 5.60
CA LEU A 154 18.42 -18.26 5.01
C LEU A 154 18.23 -17.74 3.58
N ILE A 155 18.53 -16.47 3.33
CA ILE A 155 18.46 -15.86 1.99
C ILE A 155 19.48 -16.54 1.05
N GLN A 156 20.72 -16.70 1.49
CA GLN A 156 21.79 -17.32 0.69
C GLN A 156 21.51 -18.78 0.33
N GLN A 157 20.84 -19.52 1.20
CA GLN A 157 20.47 -20.91 0.96
C GLN A 157 19.36 -21.06 -0.09
N ASN A 158 18.60 -19.99 -0.38
CA ASN A 158 17.40 -20.04 -1.20
C ASN A 158 17.54 -19.25 -2.51
N LEU A 159 18.59 -19.48 -3.30
CA LEU A 159 18.92 -18.76 -4.57
C LEU A 159 17.81 -18.67 -5.65
N GLY A 160 16.68 -19.35 -5.47
CA GLY A 160 15.48 -19.25 -6.30
C GLY A 160 14.42 -18.26 -5.82
N LEU A 161 14.68 -17.51 -4.75
CA LEU A 161 13.79 -16.49 -4.23
C LEU A 161 13.46 -15.44 -5.30
N LEU A 162 12.17 -15.22 -5.54
CA LEU A 162 11.65 -14.21 -6.45
C LEU A 162 11.18 -12.96 -5.70
N HIS A 163 10.64 -13.15 -4.49
CA HIS A 163 10.07 -12.10 -3.65
C HIS A 163 10.66 -12.17 -2.23
N LEU A 164 11.19 -11.04 -1.76
CA LEU A 164 11.67 -10.88 -0.40
C LEU A 164 10.96 -9.67 0.22
N HIS A 165 10.26 -9.91 1.33
CA HIS A 165 9.65 -8.85 2.13
C HIS A 165 10.24 -8.90 3.52
N LEU A 166 10.89 -7.83 3.94
CA LEU A 166 11.43 -7.65 5.27
C LEU A 166 10.74 -6.45 5.89
N SER A 167 10.16 -6.60 7.07
CA SER A 167 9.44 -5.52 7.75
C SER A 167 9.99 -5.28 9.15
N LYS A 168 9.95 -4.02 9.58
CA LYS A 168 10.42 -3.54 10.88
C LYS A 168 11.90 -3.83 11.13
N LEU A 169 12.72 -3.68 10.09
CA LEU A 169 14.16 -3.87 10.21
C LEU A 169 14.82 -2.71 10.96
N ASP A 170 15.72 -3.08 11.88
CA ASP A 170 16.59 -2.16 12.59
C ASP A 170 17.79 -1.77 11.71
N THR A 171 17.86 -0.49 11.35
CA THR A 171 18.94 0.07 10.52
C THR A 171 20.15 0.52 11.33
N SER A 172 20.11 0.47 12.67
CA SER A 172 21.19 0.95 13.54
C SER A 172 22.45 0.06 13.52
N ASN A 173 22.30 -1.23 13.20
CA ASN A 173 23.41 -2.19 13.15
C ASN A 173 24.03 -2.26 11.73
N ALA A 174 25.04 -1.42 11.47
CA ALA A 174 25.70 -1.34 10.17
C ALA A 174 26.34 -2.68 9.71
N ASP A 175 26.99 -3.41 10.62
CA ASP A 175 27.66 -4.69 10.29
C ASP A 175 26.64 -5.75 9.84
N TYR A 176 25.51 -5.84 10.56
CA TYR A 176 24.42 -6.74 10.18
C TYR A 176 23.82 -6.37 8.82
N ASN A 177 23.54 -5.08 8.61
CA ASN A 177 22.98 -4.58 7.36
C ASN A 177 23.92 -4.86 6.17
N GLU A 178 25.23 -4.69 6.34
CA GLU A 178 26.18 -5.04 5.30
C GLU A 178 26.12 -6.52 4.92
N VAL A 179 26.08 -7.43 5.91
CA VAL A 179 25.99 -8.88 5.68
C VAL A 179 24.66 -9.24 5.01
N LEU A 180 23.56 -8.65 5.46
CA LEU A 180 22.22 -8.84 4.90
C LEU A 180 22.15 -8.38 3.44
N PHE A 181 22.61 -7.16 3.15
CA PHE A 181 22.55 -6.61 1.80
C PHE A 181 23.49 -7.36 0.85
N LYS A 182 24.67 -7.81 1.30
CA LYS A 182 25.52 -8.73 0.53
C LYS A 182 24.80 -10.04 0.18
N ALA A 183 24.08 -10.63 1.13
CA ALA A 183 23.29 -11.84 0.88
C ALA A 183 22.19 -11.61 -0.17
N ILE A 184 21.49 -10.48 -0.09
CA ILE A 184 20.47 -10.08 -1.06
C ILE A 184 21.07 -9.84 -2.45
N GLY A 185 22.20 -9.14 -2.54
CA GLY A 185 22.85 -8.82 -3.80
C GLY A 185 23.44 -9.99 -4.56
N GLN A 186 23.72 -11.09 -3.85
CA GLN A 186 24.15 -12.36 -4.45
C GLN A 186 22.98 -13.14 -5.07
N HIS A 187 21.74 -12.66 -4.96
CA HIS A 187 20.56 -13.40 -5.35
C HIS A 187 20.17 -13.17 -6.83
N PRO A 188 20.42 -14.14 -7.74
CA PRO A 188 20.28 -13.91 -9.18
C PRO A 188 18.82 -13.85 -9.64
N SER A 189 17.89 -14.43 -8.89
CA SER A 189 16.48 -14.58 -9.28
C SER A 189 15.55 -13.52 -8.65
N LEU A 190 16.07 -12.65 -7.78
CA LEU A 190 15.22 -11.79 -6.97
C LEU A 190 14.61 -10.67 -7.83
N THR A 191 13.29 -10.66 -7.94
CA THR A 191 12.54 -9.69 -8.76
C THR A 191 11.85 -8.62 -7.94
N CYS A 192 11.52 -8.90 -6.68
CA CYS A 192 10.81 -7.99 -5.80
C CYS A 192 11.46 -7.96 -4.42
N LEU A 193 11.84 -6.76 -3.97
CA LEU A 193 12.34 -6.49 -2.64
C LEU A 193 11.46 -5.41 -2.00
N LEU A 194 10.80 -5.79 -0.90
CA LEU A 194 10.07 -4.88 -0.03
C LEU A 194 10.84 -4.79 1.29
N TYR A 195 11.24 -3.59 1.67
CA TYR A 195 12.02 -3.30 2.85
C TYR A 195 11.27 -2.25 3.67
N ALA A 196 10.51 -2.68 4.68
CA ALA A 196 9.86 -1.78 5.60
C ALA A 196 10.76 -1.53 6.82
N ILE A 197 11.16 -0.27 7.01
CA ILE A 197 11.97 0.16 8.15
C ILE A 197 11.08 0.18 9.41
N SER A 198 11.67 -0.09 10.56
CA SER A 198 10.99 0.08 11.85
C SER A 198 10.51 1.53 12.07
N PRO A 199 9.28 1.76 12.55
CA PRO A 199 8.80 3.11 12.87
C PRO A 199 9.62 3.79 13.97
N ASP A 200 10.36 3.03 14.78
CA ASP A 200 11.22 3.56 15.84
C ASP A 200 12.50 4.21 15.27
N ASN A 201 12.84 3.95 14.01
CA ASN A 201 14.03 4.53 13.36
C ASN A 201 13.67 5.88 12.73
N THR A 202 13.70 6.95 13.53
CA THR A 202 13.50 8.32 13.03
C THR A 202 14.67 8.82 12.18
N GLU A 203 15.84 8.22 12.33
CA GLU A 203 17.06 8.55 11.60
C GLU A 203 17.70 7.29 11.02
N ILE A 204 18.18 7.36 9.78
CA ILE A 204 18.93 6.28 9.14
C ILE A 204 20.28 6.80 8.67
N PRO A 205 21.39 6.15 9.07
CA PRO A 205 22.69 6.51 8.54
C PRO A 205 22.73 6.33 7.02
N ARG A 206 23.15 7.38 6.32
CA ARG A 206 23.25 7.39 4.85
C ARG A 206 24.03 6.21 4.29
N ALA A 207 25.08 5.74 4.99
CA ALA A 207 25.86 4.59 4.53
C ALA A 207 25.03 3.31 4.45
N VAL A 208 24.02 3.12 5.30
CA VAL A 208 23.15 1.92 5.28
C VAL A 208 22.33 1.90 3.99
N ILE A 209 21.72 3.02 3.61
CA ILE A 209 20.99 3.13 2.34
C ILE A 209 21.94 3.00 1.15
N GLN A 210 23.12 3.62 1.20
CA GLN A 210 24.12 3.49 0.13
C GLN A 210 24.58 2.03 -0.05
N GLN A 211 24.81 1.31 1.05
CA GLN A 211 25.14 -0.11 1.01
C GLN A 211 23.99 -0.91 0.40
N MET A 212 22.75 -0.72 0.87
CA MET A 212 21.60 -1.43 0.33
C MET A 212 21.47 -1.25 -1.19
N LEU A 213 21.52 0.00 -1.65
CA LEU A 213 21.42 0.35 -3.06
C LEU A 213 22.58 -0.19 -3.89
N GLY A 214 23.80 -0.19 -3.33
CA GLY A 214 25.01 -0.74 -3.96
C GLY A 214 25.01 -2.27 -4.09
N TRP A 215 24.21 -2.97 -3.28
CA TRP A 215 24.06 -4.42 -3.31
C TRP A 215 22.76 -4.90 -3.95
N LEU A 216 22.01 -4.06 -4.67
CA LEU A 216 20.79 -4.54 -5.34
C LEU A 216 21.12 -5.52 -6.49
N PRO A 217 20.40 -6.64 -6.61
CA PRO A 217 20.60 -7.58 -7.71
C PRO A 217 20.12 -7.03 -9.05
N GLU A 218 20.79 -7.39 -10.15
CA GLU A 218 20.45 -6.93 -11.52
C GLU A 218 19.05 -7.38 -12.00
N SER A 219 18.53 -8.47 -11.44
CA SER A 219 17.22 -9.04 -11.78
C SER A 219 16.06 -8.29 -11.13
N LEU A 220 16.33 -7.36 -10.22
CA LEU A 220 15.31 -6.64 -9.46
C LEU A 220 14.44 -5.78 -10.39
N GLN A 221 13.11 -5.95 -10.26
CA GLN A 221 12.09 -5.21 -11.00
C GLN A 221 11.32 -4.27 -10.07
N THR A 222 11.12 -4.67 -8.81
CA THR A 222 10.42 -3.87 -7.79
C THR A 222 11.32 -3.69 -6.58
N LEU A 223 11.58 -2.44 -6.24
CA LEU A 223 12.17 -2.04 -4.96
C LEU A 223 11.17 -1.13 -4.25
N ARG A 224 10.79 -1.49 -3.03
CA ARG A 224 10.07 -0.59 -2.14
C ARG A 224 10.78 -0.49 -0.81
N ILE A 225 11.13 0.72 -0.42
CA ILE A 225 11.58 1.06 0.92
C ILE A 225 10.48 1.90 1.55
N THR A 226 9.84 1.34 2.57
CA THR A 226 8.68 1.99 3.20
C THR A 226 8.92 2.19 4.68
N THR A 227 8.23 3.17 5.22
CA THR A 227 8.25 3.59 6.63
C THR A 227 6.91 4.24 6.90
N VAL A 228 6.53 4.35 8.18
CA VAL A 228 5.33 5.09 8.58
C VAL A 228 5.55 6.59 8.36
N GLU A 229 6.68 7.10 8.83
CA GLU A 229 7.13 8.48 8.63
C GLU A 229 8.52 8.46 7.96
N PRO A 230 8.79 9.32 6.95
CA PRO A 230 10.08 9.36 6.27
C PRO A 230 11.20 9.68 7.27
N PRO A 231 12.15 8.77 7.51
CA PRO A 231 13.24 9.05 8.40
C PRO A 231 14.26 9.98 7.73
N LEU A 232 14.89 10.81 8.56
CA LEU A 232 15.99 11.68 8.14
C LEU A 232 17.23 10.84 7.83
N LEU A 233 17.81 11.03 6.64
CA LEU A 233 19.10 10.44 6.31
C LEU A 233 20.23 11.26 6.96
N THR A 234 20.89 10.68 7.95
CA THR A 234 21.96 11.36 8.68
C THR A 234 23.33 11.10 8.06
N GLU A 235 24.19 12.13 8.07
CA GLU A 235 25.59 11.94 7.70
C GLU A 235 26.31 11.14 8.78
N ASP A 236 27.02 10.09 8.35
CA ASP A 236 27.85 9.32 9.26
C ASP A 236 29.04 10.17 9.75
N VAL A 237 29.02 10.51 11.04
CA VAL A 237 30.10 11.25 11.73
C VAL A 237 31.47 10.57 11.60
N ARG A 238 31.50 9.29 11.18
CA ARG A 238 32.71 8.45 11.20
C ARG A 238 33.31 8.11 9.83
N THR A 239 32.63 8.33 8.71
CA THR A 239 33.16 7.92 7.39
C THR A 239 33.79 9.10 6.66
N ASN A 240 35.00 9.49 7.09
CA ASN A 240 35.86 10.46 6.38
C ASN A 240 36.59 9.85 5.16
N GLU A 241 36.29 8.61 4.77
CA GLU A 241 37.07 7.87 3.78
C GLU A 241 36.23 7.51 2.55
N GLY A 242 36.39 8.31 1.49
CA GLY A 242 36.15 7.93 0.10
C GLY A 242 34.68 7.78 -0.30
N THR A 243 34.23 8.62 -1.22
CA THR A 243 32.99 8.41 -1.98
C THR A 243 33.08 7.05 -2.68
N VAL A 244 32.57 5.99 -2.07
CA VAL A 244 32.41 4.69 -2.72
C VAL A 244 31.41 4.91 -3.84
N ALA A 245 31.92 4.97 -5.08
CA ALA A 245 31.08 5.15 -6.25
C ALA A 245 29.97 4.10 -6.23
N MET A 246 28.71 4.55 -6.15
CA MET A 246 27.57 3.66 -6.15
C MET A 246 27.51 2.97 -7.51
N HIS A 247 27.81 1.67 -7.54
CA HIS A 247 27.61 0.85 -8.73
C HIS A 247 26.15 0.42 -8.74
N CYS A 248 25.25 1.31 -9.15
CA CYS A 248 23.85 0.96 -9.33
C CYS A 248 23.71 -0.07 -10.46
N ARG A 249 23.30 -1.30 -10.10
CA ARG A 249 23.16 -2.43 -11.02
C ARG A 249 21.76 -2.67 -11.60
N PRO A 250 20.63 -2.28 -10.98
CA PRO A 250 19.32 -2.77 -11.43
C PRO A 250 18.83 -2.00 -12.68
N THR A 251 19.28 -2.43 -13.86
CA THR A 251 18.84 -1.88 -15.16
C THR A 251 17.41 -2.28 -15.54
N ARG A 252 16.82 -3.22 -14.80
CA ARG A 252 15.49 -3.80 -15.04
C ARG A 252 14.41 -3.26 -14.11
N LEU A 253 14.74 -2.29 -13.26
CA LEU A 253 13.81 -1.74 -12.29
C LEU A 253 12.62 -1.07 -13.00
N GLN A 254 11.41 -1.50 -12.64
CA GLN A 254 10.13 -1.01 -13.16
C GLN A 254 9.37 -0.22 -12.10
N THR A 255 9.50 -0.62 -10.83
CA THR A 255 8.86 0.04 -9.69
C THR A 255 9.92 0.41 -8.67
N LEU A 256 10.01 1.70 -8.39
CA LEU A 256 10.86 2.26 -7.36
C LEU A 256 10.00 3.09 -6.41
N ASP A 257 9.91 2.64 -5.16
CA ASP A 257 9.18 3.33 -4.10
C ASP A 257 10.15 3.58 -2.95
N LEU A 258 10.45 4.84 -2.68
CA LEU A 258 11.43 5.27 -1.70
C LEU A 258 10.78 6.26 -0.75
N ASN A 259 10.08 5.78 0.26
CA ASN A 259 9.54 6.65 1.31
C ASN A 259 10.65 7.03 2.30
N LEU A 260 11.59 7.89 1.89
CA LEU A 260 12.76 8.35 2.65
C LEU A 260 12.98 9.84 2.39
N GLU A 261 13.55 10.57 3.35
CA GLU A 261 13.96 11.96 3.14
C GLU A 261 15.40 12.04 2.60
N PHE A 262 15.56 12.45 1.33
CA PHE A 262 16.87 12.48 0.65
C PHE A 262 17.67 13.78 0.81
N ARG A 263 17.26 14.69 1.71
CA ARG A 263 17.82 16.04 1.85
C ARG A 263 19.36 16.03 1.91
N GLY A 264 20.00 16.60 0.89
CA GLY A 264 21.47 16.74 0.79
C GLY A 264 22.23 15.49 0.31
N CYS A 265 21.54 14.41 -0.06
CA CYS A 265 22.16 13.19 -0.61
C CYS A 265 21.59 12.74 -1.95
N GLU A 266 20.69 13.52 -2.55
CA GLU A 266 19.98 13.26 -3.80
C GLU A 266 20.94 12.93 -4.95
N GLU A 267 21.95 13.76 -5.15
CA GLU A 267 22.93 13.62 -6.24
C GLU A 267 23.79 12.36 -6.14
N THR A 268 23.95 11.84 -4.92
CA THR A 268 24.84 10.71 -4.66
C THR A 268 24.12 9.38 -4.54
N LEU A 269 22.85 9.39 -4.16
CA LEU A 269 22.05 8.19 -3.94
C LEU A 269 20.93 8.09 -4.97
N LEU A 270 19.98 9.04 -4.97
CA LEU A 270 18.78 8.98 -5.78
C LEU A 270 19.05 9.12 -7.28
N PHE A 271 19.79 10.16 -7.68
CA PHE A 271 20.01 10.47 -9.10
C PHE A 271 20.77 9.36 -9.84
N PRO A 272 21.84 8.76 -9.29
CA PRO A 272 22.50 7.62 -9.92
C PRO A 272 21.58 6.41 -10.13
N ILE A 273 20.63 6.14 -9.23
CA ILE A 273 19.64 5.07 -9.43
C ILE A 273 18.78 5.40 -10.66
N LEU A 274 18.19 6.60 -10.69
CA LEU A 274 17.26 7.00 -11.75
C LEU A 274 17.94 7.00 -13.13
N GLN A 275 19.21 7.42 -13.20
CA GLN A 275 20.00 7.38 -14.43
C GLN A 275 20.16 5.98 -15.01
N ASN A 276 20.12 4.95 -14.15
CA ASN A 276 20.30 3.55 -14.51
C ASN A 276 18.98 2.77 -14.68
N CYS A 277 17.81 3.41 -14.57
CA CYS A 277 16.50 2.75 -14.59
C CYS A 277 15.62 3.14 -15.80
N PRO A 278 16.03 2.84 -17.07
CA PRO A 278 15.27 3.22 -18.26
C PRO A 278 13.94 2.47 -18.43
N GLN A 279 13.70 1.44 -17.62
CA GLN A 279 12.46 0.66 -17.62
C GLN A 279 11.46 1.13 -16.54
N LEU A 280 11.78 2.19 -15.80
CA LEU A 280 10.95 2.65 -14.70
C LEU A 280 9.57 3.08 -15.20
N THR A 281 8.53 2.42 -14.66
CA THR A 281 7.11 2.68 -14.96
C THR A 281 6.38 3.30 -13.78
N SER A 282 6.80 3.00 -12.55
CA SER A 282 6.23 3.54 -11.32
C SER A 282 7.34 4.11 -10.46
N PHE A 283 7.19 5.38 -10.08
CA PHE A 283 8.10 6.07 -9.17
C PHE A 283 7.32 6.68 -8.02
N CYS A 284 7.72 6.34 -6.80
CA CYS A 284 7.22 6.92 -5.57
C CYS A 284 8.40 7.44 -4.75
N LEU A 285 8.34 8.69 -4.31
CA LEU A 285 9.41 9.34 -3.55
C LEU A 285 8.87 10.07 -2.32
N GLY A 286 9.46 9.77 -1.17
CA GLY A 286 9.23 10.48 0.08
C GLY A 286 9.93 11.84 0.10
N ASP A 287 9.30 12.80 0.76
CA ASP A 287 9.77 14.16 1.06
C ASP A 287 10.69 14.83 0.01
N ILE A 288 10.07 15.42 -1.02
CA ILE A 288 10.74 16.25 -2.02
C ILE A 288 10.95 17.68 -1.49
N ASN A 289 12.15 18.22 -1.71
CA ASN A 289 12.47 19.63 -1.47
C ASN A 289 12.64 20.43 -2.78
N ASP A 290 12.58 21.77 -2.69
CA ASP A 290 12.63 22.66 -3.85
C ASP A 290 13.92 22.51 -4.68
N ASP A 291 15.06 22.31 -4.02
CA ASP A 291 16.37 22.19 -4.67
C ASP A 291 16.46 20.93 -5.56
N MET A 292 15.74 19.87 -5.21
CA MET A 292 15.70 18.62 -5.95
C MET A 292 14.82 18.68 -7.21
N VAL A 293 13.82 19.57 -7.27
CA VAL A 293 12.77 19.52 -8.29
C VAL A 293 13.31 19.61 -9.71
N GLN A 294 14.12 20.63 -10.03
CA GLN A 294 14.60 20.85 -11.40
C GLN A 294 15.54 19.73 -11.87
N PRO A 295 16.55 19.32 -11.06
CA PRO A 295 17.37 18.15 -11.39
C PRO A 295 16.54 16.86 -11.56
N LEU A 296 15.60 16.61 -10.66
CA LEU A 296 14.76 15.41 -10.69
C LEU A 296 13.88 15.39 -11.94
N ALA A 297 13.23 16.51 -12.28
CA ALA A 297 12.41 16.63 -13.48
C ALA A 297 13.25 16.30 -14.73
N LYS A 298 14.43 16.90 -14.86
CA LYS A 298 15.33 16.63 -15.97
C LYS A 298 15.69 15.13 -16.05
N LEU A 299 16.02 14.51 -14.92
CA LEU A 299 16.39 13.10 -14.86
C LEU A 299 15.22 12.17 -15.23
N LEU A 300 14.02 12.42 -14.71
CA LEU A 300 12.84 11.64 -15.05
C LEU A 300 12.55 11.71 -16.56
N LYS A 301 12.67 12.91 -17.15
CA LYS A 301 12.47 13.12 -18.58
C LYS A 301 13.51 12.40 -19.44
N GLU A 302 14.80 12.52 -19.08
CA GLU A 302 15.91 12.00 -19.89
C GLU A 302 16.11 10.49 -19.71
N HIS A 303 15.93 9.97 -18.49
CA HIS A 303 16.29 8.61 -18.12
C HIS A 303 15.11 7.69 -17.83
N CYS A 304 13.91 8.21 -17.56
CA CYS A 304 12.72 7.40 -17.23
C CYS A 304 11.58 7.58 -18.26
N PRO A 305 11.81 7.37 -19.57
CA PRO A 305 10.83 7.68 -20.61
C PRO A 305 9.58 6.77 -20.60
N LYS A 306 9.53 5.75 -19.74
CA LYS A 306 8.39 4.82 -19.60
C LYS A 306 7.54 5.08 -18.36
N LEU A 307 7.83 6.14 -17.61
CA LEU A 307 7.11 6.48 -16.39
C LEU A 307 5.62 6.72 -16.67
N VAL A 308 4.75 5.94 -16.03
CA VAL A 308 3.29 6.08 -16.13
C VAL A 308 2.64 6.35 -14.78
N GLU A 309 3.35 6.11 -13.69
CA GLU A 309 2.91 6.37 -12.33
C GLU A 309 3.95 7.21 -11.60
N LEU A 310 3.51 8.34 -11.08
CA LEU A 310 4.33 9.26 -10.31
C LEU A 310 3.59 9.61 -9.02
N ASN A 311 4.13 9.19 -7.89
CA ASN A 311 3.66 9.58 -6.57
C ASN A 311 4.81 10.27 -5.84
N PHE A 312 4.51 11.33 -5.11
CA PHE A 312 5.52 11.90 -4.24
C PHE A 312 4.89 12.52 -3.00
N TYR A 313 5.73 12.64 -1.98
CA TYR A 313 5.41 13.28 -0.72
C TYR A 313 6.27 14.53 -0.54
N TRP A 314 5.77 15.56 0.13
CA TRP A 314 6.58 16.75 0.48
C TRP A 314 6.09 17.40 1.77
N ASP A 315 7.01 17.96 2.54
CA ASP A 315 6.67 18.76 3.72
C ASP A 315 6.53 20.25 3.39
N SER A 316 7.47 20.81 2.62
CA SER A 316 7.58 22.27 2.43
C SER A 316 7.93 22.69 0.99
N LEU A 317 7.33 22.05 0.00
CA LEU A 317 7.54 22.40 -1.42
C LEU A 317 6.75 23.64 -1.84
N ASP A 318 7.38 24.52 -2.63
CA ASP A 318 6.65 25.52 -3.41
C ASP A 318 5.72 24.81 -4.39
N HIS A 319 4.45 25.24 -4.43
CA HIS A 319 3.45 24.74 -5.35
C HIS A 319 3.94 24.81 -6.82
N TRP A 320 4.67 25.86 -7.19
CA TRP A 320 5.22 25.99 -8.55
C TRP A 320 6.23 24.88 -8.88
N ALA A 321 6.99 24.46 -7.89
CA ALA A 321 7.97 23.38 -8.02
C ALA A 321 7.26 22.03 -8.25
N VAL A 322 6.09 21.78 -7.62
CA VAL A 322 5.25 20.60 -7.92
C VAL A 322 4.87 20.58 -9.40
N SER A 323 4.40 21.71 -9.91
CA SER A 323 4.00 21.87 -11.32
C SER A 323 5.16 21.57 -12.25
N ASP A 324 6.31 22.20 -12.00
CA ASP A 324 7.51 22.07 -12.82
C ASP A 324 8.01 20.62 -12.86
N LEU A 325 8.00 19.92 -11.73
CA LEU A 325 8.36 18.51 -11.67
C LEU A 325 7.52 17.69 -12.66
N ILE A 326 6.22 17.90 -12.67
CA ILE A 326 5.29 17.12 -13.51
C ILE A 326 5.39 17.54 -14.97
N LEU A 327 5.29 18.85 -15.24
CA LEU A 327 5.26 19.41 -16.60
C LEU A 327 6.57 19.18 -17.34
N GLN A 328 7.71 19.32 -16.65
CA GLN A 328 9.02 19.16 -17.26
C GLN A 328 9.51 17.72 -17.18
N GLY A 329 9.19 17.00 -16.10
CA GLY A 329 9.71 15.66 -15.83
C GLY A 329 8.97 14.52 -16.50
N THR A 330 7.77 14.77 -17.01
CA THR A 330 6.95 13.72 -17.65
C THR A 330 6.51 14.11 -19.05
N ALA A 331 6.40 13.13 -19.95
CA ALA A 331 5.86 13.42 -21.27
C ALA A 331 4.35 13.69 -21.19
N LYS A 332 3.89 14.63 -22.01
CA LYS A 332 2.47 14.99 -22.09
C LYS A 332 1.62 13.76 -22.41
N ASN A 333 0.50 13.60 -21.70
CA ASN A 333 -0.43 12.47 -21.85
C ASN A 333 0.20 11.08 -21.63
N GLN A 334 1.27 10.98 -20.86
CA GLN A 334 1.87 9.69 -20.52
C GLN A 334 1.41 9.13 -19.18
N LEU A 335 1.32 9.99 -18.17
CA LEU A 335 0.94 9.60 -16.81
C LEU A 335 -0.49 9.05 -16.76
N ARG A 336 -0.64 7.95 -16.05
CA ARG A 336 -1.90 7.25 -15.75
C ARG A 336 -2.23 7.28 -14.27
N SER A 337 -1.23 7.35 -13.40
CA SER A 337 -1.41 7.51 -11.96
C SER A 337 -0.59 8.69 -11.46
N LEU A 338 -1.21 9.58 -10.70
CA LEU A 338 -0.56 10.74 -10.09
C LEU A 338 -0.95 10.84 -8.61
N GLY A 339 0.06 10.88 -7.74
CA GLY A 339 -0.09 11.08 -6.30
C GLY A 339 0.58 12.38 -5.86
N LEU A 340 -0.24 13.31 -5.36
CA LEU A 340 0.15 14.59 -4.82
C LEU A 340 -0.09 14.56 -3.30
N ASN A 341 0.92 14.14 -2.52
CA ASN A 341 0.75 13.95 -1.09
C ASN A 341 1.59 14.95 -0.27
N GLY A 342 0.97 15.84 0.51
CA GLY A 342 1.73 16.68 1.45
C GLY A 342 1.88 16.02 2.83
N TRP A 343 2.86 16.41 3.64
CA TRP A 343 2.88 16.07 5.07
C TRP A 343 2.11 17.14 5.86
N SER A 344 1.11 16.72 6.65
CA SER A 344 0.13 17.60 7.29
C SER A 344 0.67 18.44 8.48
N SER A 345 1.93 18.27 8.91
CA SER A 345 2.26 18.47 10.33
C SER A 345 2.59 19.90 10.79
N MET A 346 3.01 20.84 9.94
CA MET A 346 3.73 22.03 10.47
C MET A 346 3.40 23.41 9.89
N VAL A 347 2.75 23.56 8.74
CA VAL A 347 2.69 24.89 8.10
C VAL A 347 1.36 25.62 8.35
N GLU A 348 1.43 26.68 9.15
CA GLU A 348 0.38 27.67 9.43
C GLU A 348 -0.12 28.46 8.19
N ASN A 349 0.15 28.03 6.95
CA ASN A 349 -0.17 28.86 5.78
C ASN A 349 -1.61 28.67 5.27
N PRO A 350 -2.45 29.73 5.31
CA PRO A 350 -3.83 29.64 4.92
C PRO A 350 -3.99 30.08 3.46
N PHE A 351 -4.31 29.15 2.56
CA PHE A 351 -4.83 29.46 1.21
C PHE A 351 -3.89 30.25 0.30
N ASN A 352 -3.04 29.57 -0.48
CA ASN A 352 -2.43 30.19 -1.65
C ASN A 352 -3.30 29.88 -2.88
N GLU A 353 -4.00 30.90 -3.38
CA GLU A 353 -4.77 30.83 -4.63
C GLU A 353 -3.87 30.42 -5.81
N GLU A 354 -2.56 30.59 -5.70
CA GLU A 354 -1.59 30.20 -6.73
C GLU A 354 -1.61 28.69 -7.05
N PHE A 355 -2.00 27.82 -6.11
CA PHE A 355 -2.15 26.40 -6.42
C PHE A 355 -3.24 26.13 -7.48
N PHE A 356 -4.21 27.04 -7.66
CA PHE A 356 -5.25 26.94 -8.70
C PHE A 356 -4.65 26.84 -10.09
N ASP A 357 -3.80 27.80 -10.44
CA ASP A 357 -3.20 27.88 -11.78
C ASP A 357 -2.29 26.68 -12.08
N ILE A 358 -1.68 26.14 -11.03
CA ILE A 358 -0.81 24.97 -11.10
C ILE A 358 -1.59 23.70 -11.38
N LEU A 359 -2.64 23.41 -10.59
CA LEU A 359 -3.42 22.20 -10.80
C LEU A 359 -4.05 22.19 -12.19
N HIS A 360 -4.55 23.34 -12.67
CA HIS A 360 -5.07 23.45 -14.03
C HIS A 360 -4.02 23.07 -15.08
N SER A 361 -2.80 23.57 -14.94
CA SER A 361 -1.68 23.28 -15.86
C SER A 361 -1.29 21.80 -15.82
N VAL A 362 -1.24 21.20 -14.64
CA VAL A 362 -0.99 19.77 -14.45
C VAL A 362 -2.07 18.92 -15.11
N LEU A 363 -3.35 19.24 -14.87
CA LEU A 363 -4.48 18.54 -15.47
C LEU A 363 -4.54 18.70 -17.00
N ASP A 364 -4.12 19.83 -17.56
CA ASP A 364 -4.02 20.01 -19.02
C ASP A 364 -2.86 19.19 -19.64
N HIS A 365 -1.88 18.81 -18.82
CA HIS A 365 -0.73 18.03 -19.24
C HIS A 365 -0.97 16.51 -19.16
N CYS A 366 -1.60 16.02 -18.10
CA CYS A 366 -1.80 14.58 -17.87
C CYS A 366 -3.27 14.14 -17.75
N GLY A 367 -4.20 15.04 -17.47
CA GLY A 367 -5.63 14.74 -17.21
C GLY A 367 -6.30 13.83 -18.25
N PRO A 368 -6.12 14.04 -19.58
CA PRO A 368 -6.77 13.21 -20.59
C PRO A 368 -6.48 11.71 -20.51
N MET A 369 -5.33 11.32 -19.93
CA MET A 369 -4.89 9.93 -19.81
C MET A 369 -4.86 9.41 -18.38
N LEU A 370 -5.16 10.29 -17.41
CA LEU A 370 -5.11 9.97 -16.00
C LEU A 370 -6.24 9.01 -15.61
N GLN A 371 -5.86 7.90 -14.97
CA GLN A 371 -6.74 6.85 -14.49
C GLN A 371 -6.84 6.85 -12.96
N ALA A 372 -5.78 7.26 -12.26
CA ALA A 372 -5.78 7.41 -10.82
C ALA A 372 -5.22 8.79 -10.44
N LEU A 373 -5.93 9.51 -9.58
CA LEU A 373 -5.48 10.74 -8.97
C LEU A 373 -5.66 10.63 -7.46
N SER A 374 -4.55 10.72 -6.73
CA SER A 374 -4.55 10.81 -5.28
C SER A 374 -4.01 12.18 -4.89
N ILE A 375 -4.81 12.98 -4.20
CA ILE A 375 -4.36 14.21 -3.56
C ILE A 375 -4.67 14.04 -2.08
N ARG A 376 -3.63 13.94 -1.25
CA ARG A 376 -3.74 13.69 0.19
C ARG A 376 -2.93 14.72 0.93
N GLU A 377 -3.43 15.23 2.05
CA GLU A 377 -2.67 15.97 3.06
C GLU A 377 -1.84 17.19 2.53
N GLY A 378 -1.66 18.24 3.31
CA GLY A 378 -0.88 19.44 2.92
C GLY A 378 -1.40 20.28 1.72
N LEU A 379 -2.30 19.78 0.88
CA LEU A 379 -2.93 20.53 -0.22
C LEU A 379 -4.37 20.92 0.10
N ARG A 380 -4.63 22.24 0.09
CA ARG A 380 -5.98 22.77 0.15
C ARG A 380 -6.59 22.77 -1.24
N ILE A 381 -7.47 21.81 -1.49
CA ILE A 381 -8.24 21.74 -2.72
C ILE A 381 -9.51 22.56 -2.54
N SER A 382 -9.65 23.67 -3.26
CA SER A 382 -10.95 24.36 -3.36
C SER A 382 -11.97 23.56 -4.14
N HIS A 383 -13.20 24.03 -4.05
CA HIS A 383 -14.37 23.47 -4.68
C HIS A 383 -14.30 23.41 -6.21
N ASP A 384 -13.72 24.42 -6.83
CA ASP A 384 -13.59 24.49 -8.29
C ASP A 384 -12.70 23.35 -8.82
N HIS A 385 -11.68 22.96 -8.05
CA HIS A 385 -10.78 21.88 -8.45
C HIS A 385 -11.47 20.53 -8.58
N TYR A 386 -12.43 20.21 -7.71
CA TYR A 386 -13.14 18.93 -7.79
C TYR A 386 -13.86 18.81 -9.13
N SER A 387 -14.60 19.87 -9.49
CA SER A 387 -15.32 19.90 -10.77
C SER A 387 -14.35 19.87 -11.96
N GLU A 388 -13.19 20.54 -11.85
CA GLU A 388 -12.18 20.57 -12.91
C GLU A 388 -11.51 19.21 -13.11
N ILE A 389 -11.16 18.50 -12.04
CA ILE A 389 -10.63 17.12 -12.11
C ILE A 389 -11.63 16.22 -12.83
N LEU A 390 -12.89 16.22 -12.37
CA LEU A 390 -13.96 15.37 -12.92
C LEU A 390 -14.31 15.73 -14.38
N TRP A 391 -13.99 16.95 -14.80
CA TRP A 391 -14.19 17.45 -16.16
C TRP A 391 -12.99 17.21 -17.10
N LYS A 392 -11.75 17.35 -16.60
CA LYS A 392 -10.53 17.20 -17.41
C LYS A 392 -10.01 15.77 -17.49
N CYS A 393 -10.49 14.86 -16.64
CA CYS A 393 -10.00 13.48 -16.55
C CYS A 393 -11.05 12.44 -17.03
N PRO A 394 -11.30 12.28 -18.34
CA PRO A 394 -12.32 11.37 -18.86
C PRO A 394 -12.00 9.88 -18.63
N GLN A 395 -10.72 9.53 -18.40
CA GLN A 395 -10.28 8.14 -18.16
C GLN A 395 -10.17 7.80 -16.67
N LEU A 396 -10.57 8.71 -15.77
CA LEU A 396 -10.39 8.55 -14.34
C LEU A 396 -11.23 7.37 -13.81
N LYS A 397 -10.55 6.48 -13.10
CA LYS A 397 -11.09 5.30 -12.42
C LYS A 397 -11.01 5.44 -10.90
N GLU A 398 -9.98 6.10 -10.40
CA GLU A 398 -9.75 6.28 -8.98
C GLU A 398 -9.49 7.76 -8.68
N LEU A 399 -10.30 8.32 -7.79
CA LEU A 399 -10.12 9.67 -7.28
C LEU A 399 -10.10 9.62 -5.75
N THR A 400 -8.93 9.90 -5.18
CA THR A 400 -8.76 10.03 -3.73
C THR A 400 -8.43 11.47 -3.39
N LEU A 401 -9.34 12.17 -2.74
CA LEU A 401 -9.13 13.52 -2.24
C LEU A 401 -9.23 13.45 -0.72
N ALA A 402 -8.11 13.08 -0.10
CA ALA A 402 -8.02 12.92 1.35
C ALA A 402 -7.64 14.25 1.99
N ARG A 403 -8.38 14.61 3.03
CA ARG A 403 -8.13 15.80 3.83
C ARG A 403 -6.87 15.61 4.69
N PRO A 404 -6.07 16.67 4.94
CA PRO A 404 -5.10 16.66 6.04
C PRO A 404 -5.78 16.25 7.35
N GLU A 405 -5.29 15.17 7.95
CA GLU A 405 -5.55 14.88 9.36
C GLU A 405 -4.85 15.99 10.14
N ASP A 406 -5.63 16.91 10.71
CA ASP A 406 -5.08 17.93 11.60
C ASP A 406 -4.93 17.28 12.98
N PRO A 407 -3.68 17.09 13.48
CA PRO A 407 -3.45 16.51 14.80
C PRO A 407 -4.02 17.37 15.93
N PHE A 408 -4.36 18.64 15.67
CA PHE A 408 -4.95 19.55 16.65
C PHE A 408 -6.47 19.69 16.53
N GLY A 409 -7.12 18.91 15.66
CA GLY A 409 -8.57 18.94 15.47
C GLY A 409 -9.11 20.29 14.98
N ARG A 410 -8.25 21.24 14.56
CA ARG A 410 -8.68 22.53 14.00
C ARG A 410 -9.16 22.28 12.59
N CYS A 411 -10.43 21.92 12.52
CA CYS A 411 -11.09 21.66 11.27
C CYS A 411 -11.10 22.91 10.37
N TYR A 412 -10.08 23.07 9.52
CA TYR A 412 -10.12 23.99 8.38
C TYR A 412 -11.35 23.68 7.53
N ARG A 413 -12.11 24.70 7.11
CA ARG A 413 -13.41 24.60 6.40
C ARG A 413 -13.35 24.01 4.98
N ALA A 414 -12.36 23.17 4.67
CA ALA A 414 -12.14 22.59 3.35
C ALA A 414 -12.87 21.24 3.22
N GLY A 415 -14.19 21.28 3.11
CA GLY A 415 -14.93 20.16 2.55
C GLY A 415 -16.19 20.65 1.84
N LEU A 416 -16.99 19.71 1.35
CA LEU A 416 -18.18 19.96 0.53
C LEU A 416 -19.20 20.87 1.23
N ASP A 417 -18.99 22.18 1.15
CA ASP A 417 -19.98 23.18 1.51
C ASP A 417 -21.02 23.30 0.38
N CYS A 418 -22.01 24.17 0.57
CA CYS A 418 -23.08 24.35 -0.43
C CYS A 418 -22.53 24.85 -1.77
N THR A 419 -21.46 25.64 -1.77
CA THR A 419 -20.79 26.13 -2.97
C THR A 419 -20.12 24.98 -3.70
N THR A 420 -19.48 24.05 -2.98
CA THR A 420 -18.90 22.84 -3.56
C THR A 420 -19.94 21.96 -4.21
N LEU A 421 -21.04 21.71 -3.51
CA LEU A 421 -22.13 20.90 -4.04
C LEU A 421 -22.72 21.56 -5.28
N GLN A 422 -22.90 22.89 -5.27
CA GLN A 422 -23.35 23.64 -6.42
C GLN A 422 -22.40 23.50 -7.62
N LEU A 423 -21.08 23.60 -7.40
CA LEU A 423 -20.08 23.46 -8.45
C LEU A 423 -20.05 22.04 -9.03
N LEU A 424 -20.03 21.02 -8.17
CA LEU A 424 -20.09 19.62 -8.58
C LEU A 424 -21.39 19.24 -9.28
N ALA A 425 -22.49 19.89 -8.93
CA ALA A 425 -23.80 19.78 -9.58
C ALA A 425 -23.86 20.55 -10.91
N SER A 426 -23.12 21.65 -11.05
CA SER A 426 -23.25 22.55 -12.19
C SER A 426 -22.68 22.00 -13.50
N ARG A 427 -21.73 21.06 -13.43
CA ARG A 427 -21.04 20.50 -14.60
C ARG A 427 -21.19 18.98 -14.68
N PRO A 428 -21.46 18.42 -15.87
CA PRO A 428 -21.52 16.98 -16.05
C PRO A 428 -20.12 16.38 -15.91
N TRP A 429 -20.03 15.25 -15.22
CA TRP A 429 -18.76 14.54 -15.03
C TRP A 429 -18.44 13.72 -16.28
N VAL A 430 -17.21 13.79 -16.76
CA VAL A 430 -16.79 13.03 -17.97
C VAL A 430 -16.17 11.68 -17.63
N CYS A 431 -15.84 11.45 -16.36
CA CYS A 431 -15.22 10.22 -15.84
C CYS A 431 -16.23 9.08 -15.66
N ALA A 432 -16.88 8.64 -16.74
CA ALA A 432 -17.91 7.59 -16.68
C ALA A 432 -17.40 6.21 -16.18
N GLN A 433 -16.07 6.01 -16.14
CA GLN A 433 -15.43 4.79 -15.67
C GLN A 433 -14.97 4.83 -14.21
N LEU A 434 -15.35 5.87 -13.45
CA LEU A 434 -14.94 5.98 -12.05
C LEU A 434 -15.41 4.77 -11.23
N GLU A 435 -14.47 4.09 -10.60
CA GLU A 435 -14.66 2.88 -9.78
C GLU A 435 -14.49 3.20 -8.28
N VAL A 436 -13.57 4.09 -7.93
CA VAL A 436 -13.28 4.51 -6.55
C VAL A 436 -13.40 6.03 -6.45
N LEU A 437 -14.26 6.51 -5.55
CA LEU A 437 -14.42 7.93 -5.25
C LEU A 437 -14.31 8.14 -3.74
N GLN A 438 -13.19 8.70 -3.31
CA GLN A 438 -12.99 9.15 -1.94
C GLN A 438 -13.02 10.68 -1.89
N LEU A 439 -14.08 11.21 -1.27
CA LEU A 439 -14.30 12.64 -1.06
C LEU A 439 -14.53 12.90 0.42
N THR A 440 -13.73 13.77 1.03
CA THR A 440 -14.04 14.26 2.38
C THR A 440 -14.98 15.47 2.30
N ALA A 441 -16.25 15.31 2.71
CA ALA A 441 -17.21 16.39 2.87
C ALA A 441 -17.01 17.11 4.22
N VAL A 442 -17.22 18.42 4.25
CA VAL A 442 -17.32 19.19 5.49
C VAL A 442 -18.55 20.06 5.30
N ILE A 443 -19.62 19.72 6.02
CA ILE A 443 -20.86 20.49 5.95
C ILE A 443 -20.74 21.59 7.01
N ASP A 444 -20.28 22.77 6.60
CA ASP A 444 -20.31 23.95 7.48
C ASP A 444 -21.77 24.41 7.63
N TYR A 445 -22.39 24.11 8.78
CA TYR A 445 -23.67 24.71 9.14
C TYR A 445 -23.41 26.18 9.50
N PRO A 446 -24.02 27.15 8.79
CA PRO A 446 -23.83 28.54 9.14
C PRO A 446 -24.29 28.75 10.58
N LYS A 447 -23.37 29.21 11.45
CA LYS A 447 -23.57 29.47 12.89
C LYS A 447 -24.66 30.51 13.23
N HIS A 448 -25.41 30.99 12.24
CA HIS A 448 -26.40 32.05 12.43
C HIS A 448 -27.81 31.59 12.05
N PRO A 449 -28.62 31.15 13.03
CA PRO A 449 -30.03 30.80 12.84
C PRO A 449 -30.96 32.02 12.65
N PHE A 450 -30.47 33.18 12.21
CA PHE A 450 -31.24 34.43 12.34
C PHE A 450 -31.51 35.23 11.07
N ASP A 451 -31.00 34.87 9.88
CA ASP A 451 -31.36 35.59 8.65
C ASP A 451 -31.63 34.62 7.48
N GLY A 452 -32.88 34.17 7.34
CA GLY A 452 -33.40 33.64 6.06
C GLY A 452 -33.55 32.11 5.88
N GLU A 453 -33.89 31.36 6.93
CA GLU A 453 -33.98 29.89 6.97
C GLU A 453 -34.77 29.22 5.82
N LYS A 454 -35.72 29.88 5.16
CA LYS A 454 -36.60 29.22 4.17
C LYS A 454 -36.09 29.19 2.72
N SER A 455 -35.18 30.08 2.31
CA SER A 455 -34.67 30.04 0.91
C SER A 455 -33.43 29.16 0.76
N LEU A 456 -32.64 29.01 1.83
CA LEU A 456 -31.43 28.18 1.83
C LEU A 456 -31.74 26.67 1.79
N GLU A 457 -32.82 26.22 2.43
CA GLU A 457 -33.21 24.79 2.42
C GLU A 457 -33.60 24.29 1.01
N SER A 458 -34.28 25.13 0.23
CA SER A 458 -34.76 24.74 -1.11
C SER A 458 -33.64 24.66 -2.17
N GLY A 459 -32.68 25.60 -2.14
CA GLY A 459 -31.50 25.55 -3.02
C GLY A 459 -30.64 24.32 -2.73
N ARG A 460 -30.23 24.16 -1.46
CA ARG A 460 -29.36 23.06 -1.00
C ARG A 460 -29.89 21.68 -1.39
N SER A 461 -31.21 21.51 -1.30
CA SER A 461 -31.88 20.26 -1.69
C SER A 461 -31.73 19.97 -3.18
N GLN A 462 -31.76 20.99 -4.04
CA GLN A 462 -31.59 20.84 -5.49
C GLN A 462 -30.13 20.57 -5.89
N GLU A 463 -29.16 21.28 -5.31
CA GLU A 463 -27.74 21.03 -5.60
C GLU A 463 -27.32 19.64 -5.14
N LEU A 464 -27.75 19.25 -3.93
CA LEU A 464 -27.53 17.90 -3.41
C LEU A 464 -28.21 16.85 -4.31
N ALA A 465 -29.47 17.06 -4.71
CA ALA A 465 -30.16 16.15 -5.64
C ALA A 465 -29.40 16.00 -6.96
N THR A 466 -28.85 17.10 -7.50
CA THR A 466 -28.08 17.08 -8.75
C THR A 466 -26.73 16.38 -8.58
N PHE A 467 -26.02 16.62 -7.48
CA PHE A 467 -24.80 15.87 -7.13
C PHE A 467 -25.07 14.37 -7.03
N ILE A 468 -26.16 13.96 -6.37
CA ILE A 468 -26.54 12.55 -6.29
C ILE A 468 -26.91 12.00 -7.66
N GLN A 469 -27.61 12.78 -8.48
CA GLN A 469 -27.92 12.38 -9.85
C GLN A 469 -26.64 12.15 -10.65
N HIS A 470 -25.59 12.96 -10.47
CA HIS A 470 -24.27 12.74 -11.07
C HIS A 470 -23.60 11.46 -10.54
N LEU A 471 -23.66 11.22 -9.22
CA LEU A 471 -23.19 9.95 -8.64
C LEU A 471 -23.92 8.76 -9.27
N GLY A 472 -25.25 8.79 -9.38
CA GLY A 472 -26.06 7.74 -9.99
C GLY A 472 -25.74 7.45 -11.46
N GLN A 473 -25.11 8.41 -12.16
CA GLN A 473 -24.63 8.20 -13.53
C GLN A 473 -23.31 7.41 -13.60
N LEU A 474 -22.55 7.33 -12.50
CA LEU A 474 -21.31 6.55 -12.41
C LEU A 474 -21.59 5.06 -12.21
N LYS A 475 -22.01 4.41 -13.30
CA LYS A 475 -22.40 2.99 -13.31
C LYS A 475 -21.25 2.01 -12.98
N CYS A 476 -20.01 2.48 -12.92
CA CYS A 476 -18.84 1.68 -12.58
C CYS A 476 -18.42 1.82 -11.12
N LEU A 477 -19.03 2.72 -10.36
CA LEU A 477 -18.64 3.05 -9.00
C LEU A 477 -18.85 1.86 -8.06
N ARG A 478 -17.77 1.47 -7.37
CA ARG A 478 -17.71 0.34 -6.44
C ARG A 478 -17.40 0.76 -5.02
N GLU A 479 -16.62 1.82 -4.86
CA GLU A 479 -16.18 2.31 -3.55
C GLU A 479 -16.47 3.81 -3.46
N ILE A 480 -17.21 4.19 -2.42
CA ILE A 480 -17.44 5.60 -2.09
C ILE A 480 -17.07 5.82 -0.64
N HIS A 481 -16.13 6.73 -0.42
CA HIS A 481 -15.78 7.22 0.90
C HIS A 481 -16.27 8.67 1.03
N LEU A 482 -17.27 8.88 1.88
CA LEU A 482 -17.77 10.21 2.24
C LEU A 482 -17.42 10.47 3.71
N GLY A 483 -16.54 11.42 3.97
CA GLY A 483 -16.34 11.95 5.34
C GLY A 483 -17.28 13.10 5.62
N TRP A 484 -17.75 13.28 6.85
CA TRP A 484 -18.56 14.42 7.30
C TRP A 484 -18.08 14.87 8.68
N MET A 485 -18.06 16.19 8.90
CA MET A 485 -17.83 16.79 10.22
C MET A 485 -19.02 17.68 10.57
N SER A 486 -19.62 17.46 11.74
CA SER A 486 -20.60 18.39 12.33
C SER A 486 -19.88 19.30 13.31
N PHE A 487 -20.16 20.61 13.24
CA PHE A 487 -19.57 21.59 14.16
C PHE A 487 -20.44 21.88 15.39
N ASP A 488 -21.66 21.32 15.47
CA ASP A 488 -22.61 21.59 16.54
C ASP A 488 -23.09 20.29 17.23
N ASN A 489 -23.33 20.37 18.55
CA ASN A 489 -23.78 19.29 19.46
C ASN A 489 -25.24 18.84 19.22
N GLY A 490 -25.71 18.88 17.97
CA GLY A 490 -27.07 18.45 17.60
C GLY A 490 -27.03 17.45 16.45
N PRO A 491 -28.03 16.56 16.35
CA PRO A 491 -28.17 15.72 15.16
C PRO A 491 -28.24 16.65 13.95
N PRO A 492 -27.41 16.46 12.92
CA PRO A 492 -27.51 17.31 11.74
C PRO A 492 -28.91 17.14 11.14
N PRO A 493 -29.65 18.24 10.88
CA PRO A 493 -30.94 18.22 10.16
C PRO A 493 -30.89 17.42 8.85
N PHE A 494 -29.67 17.22 8.34
CA PHE A 494 -29.29 16.38 7.22
C PHE A 494 -29.96 15.00 7.21
N PHE A 495 -30.10 14.29 8.33
CA PHE A 495 -30.69 12.94 8.31
C PHE A 495 -32.15 12.92 7.83
N GLN A 496 -32.91 14.01 7.97
CA GLN A 496 -34.27 14.13 7.43
C GLN A 496 -34.26 14.51 5.93
N ALA A 497 -33.19 15.17 5.45
CA ALA A 497 -33.00 15.51 4.04
C ALA A 497 -32.38 14.35 3.22
N ILE A 498 -31.92 13.29 3.88
CA ILE A 498 -31.31 12.10 3.25
C ILE A 498 -32.37 11.10 2.75
N GLU A 499 -33.63 11.14 3.19
CA GLU A 499 -34.64 10.19 2.69
C GLU A 499 -34.79 10.22 1.15
N PRO A 500 -34.88 11.38 0.48
CA PRO A 500 -34.81 11.47 -0.98
C PRO A 500 -33.46 11.04 -1.59
N PHE A 501 -32.38 11.06 -0.81
CA PHE A 501 -31.03 10.67 -1.22
C PHE A 501 -30.89 9.16 -1.36
N TRP A 502 -31.55 8.38 -0.49
CA TRP A 502 -31.53 6.93 -0.58
C TRP A 502 -32.08 6.45 -1.94
N ASP A 503 -33.25 6.94 -2.37
CA ASP A 503 -33.86 6.53 -3.65
C ASP A 503 -32.97 6.79 -4.88
N SER A 504 -32.18 7.86 -4.86
CA SER A 504 -31.27 8.19 -5.96
C SER A 504 -29.97 7.37 -5.91
N LEU A 505 -29.50 7.06 -4.71
CA LEU A 505 -28.36 6.18 -4.46
C LEU A 505 -28.65 4.71 -4.77
N ALA A 506 -29.91 4.27 -4.71
CA ALA A 506 -30.34 2.95 -5.14
C ALA A 506 -29.95 2.61 -6.59
N GLN A 507 -29.68 3.64 -7.42
CA GLN A 507 -29.20 3.45 -8.79
C GLN A 507 -27.76 2.91 -8.86
N LEU A 508 -27.00 2.97 -7.75
CA LEU A 508 -25.63 2.47 -7.63
C LEU A 508 -25.58 0.96 -7.34
N SER A 509 -26.20 0.15 -8.18
CA SER A 509 -26.36 -1.30 -7.94
C SER A 509 -25.04 -2.11 -7.91
N ARG A 510 -23.89 -1.48 -8.20
CA ARG A 510 -22.55 -2.09 -8.21
C ARG A 510 -21.68 -1.68 -7.02
N LEU A 511 -22.21 -0.88 -6.10
CA LEU A 511 -21.49 -0.46 -4.91
C LEU A 511 -21.11 -1.69 -4.06
N GLU A 512 -19.82 -1.83 -3.80
CA GLU A 512 -19.22 -2.93 -3.02
C GLU A 512 -18.77 -2.44 -1.64
N LYS A 513 -18.38 -1.16 -1.52
CA LYS A 513 -17.98 -0.54 -0.26
C LYS A 513 -18.55 0.87 -0.12
N PHE A 514 -19.06 1.16 1.08
CA PHE A 514 -19.55 2.48 1.44
C PHE A 514 -19.00 2.85 2.80
N LEU A 515 -18.00 3.73 2.81
CA LEU A 515 -17.40 4.24 4.04
C LEU A 515 -18.01 5.61 4.31
N VAL A 516 -18.61 5.73 5.49
CA VAL A 516 -19.08 7.00 6.02
C VAL A 516 -18.25 7.29 7.27
N ARG A 517 -17.39 8.31 7.20
CA ARG A 517 -16.72 8.82 8.41
C ARG A 517 -17.56 9.93 9.00
N SER A 518 -18.12 9.76 10.19
CA SER A 518 -18.78 10.83 10.93
C SER A 518 -17.93 11.21 12.13
N TYR A 519 -17.49 12.47 12.19
CA TYR A 519 -16.92 13.03 13.40
C TYR A 519 -18.09 13.46 14.30
N ASP A 520 -18.43 12.60 15.27
CA ASP A 520 -19.35 12.94 16.34
C ASP A 520 -18.56 13.63 17.45
N MET A 521 -18.78 14.94 17.64
CA MET A 521 -18.50 15.56 18.93
C MET A 521 -19.62 15.11 19.88
N GLU A 522 -19.38 14.02 20.61
CA GLU A 522 -20.33 13.46 21.56
C GLU A 522 -20.86 14.53 22.53
N SER A 523 -22.13 14.90 22.42
CA SER A 523 -22.96 15.24 23.58
C SER A 523 -24.46 15.26 23.25
N GLY A 524 -25.16 14.13 23.50
CA GLY A 524 -26.52 14.21 24.07
C GLY A 524 -27.73 13.76 23.25
N LEU A 525 -27.61 12.82 22.32
CA LEU A 525 -28.82 12.22 21.70
C LEU A 525 -29.45 11.13 22.59
N PRO A 526 -30.79 11.07 22.75
CA PRO A 526 -31.45 9.99 23.47
C PRO A 526 -31.32 8.64 22.75
N GLU A 527 -30.94 7.57 23.48
CA GLU A 527 -30.76 6.20 22.97
C GLU A 527 -32.01 5.59 22.30
N GLU A 528 -33.20 6.10 22.60
CA GLU A 528 -34.46 5.42 22.26
C GLU A 528 -34.88 5.54 20.77
N ASP A 529 -34.35 6.49 20.00
CA ASP A 529 -34.69 6.70 18.58
C ASP A 529 -33.68 6.09 17.57
N GLN A 530 -32.56 5.55 18.04
CA GLN A 530 -31.48 5.02 17.18
C GLN A 530 -31.70 3.60 16.62
N PRO A 531 -32.25 2.61 17.36
CA PRO A 531 -32.23 1.23 16.89
C PRO A 531 -33.24 0.94 15.77
N PHE A 532 -34.41 1.59 15.75
CA PHE A 532 -35.43 1.39 14.71
C PHE A 532 -35.01 1.97 13.36
N LYS A 533 -34.40 3.16 13.33
CA LYS A 533 -33.83 3.75 12.11
C LYS A 533 -32.66 2.96 11.54
N LYS A 534 -31.93 2.22 12.39
CA LYS A 534 -30.77 1.42 11.97
C LYS A 534 -31.20 0.14 11.23
N GLN A 535 -32.27 -0.53 11.69
CA GLN A 535 -32.74 -1.76 11.06
C GLN A 535 -33.39 -1.51 9.69
N ASP A 536 -34.29 -0.53 9.58
CA ASP A 536 -34.93 -0.15 8.31
C ASP A 536 -33.89 0.31 7.28
N ARG A 537 -32.85 1.03 7.73
CA ARG A 537 -31.72 1.45 6.88
C ARG A 537 -30.88 0.27 6.40
N ILE A 538 -30.59 -0.71 7.27
CA ILE A 538 -29.85 -1.92 6.87
C ILE A 538 -30.66 -2.75 5.87
N GLU A 539 -31.97 -2.89 6.08
CA GLU A 539 -32.85 -3.62 5.17
C GLU A 539 -32.98 -2.92 3.83
N TRP A 540 -33.16 -1.59 3.83
CA TRP A 540 -33.13 -0.77 2.63
C TRP A 540 -31.80 -0.90 1.87
N ILE A 541 -30.66 -0.85 2.58
CA ILE A 541 -29.33 -1.02 1.98
C ILE A 541 -29.18 -2.41 1.36
N LYS A 542 -29.62 -3.46 2.05
CA LYS A 542 -29.56 -4.84 1.49
C LYS A 542 -30.45 -5.00 0.26
N GLU A 543 -31.60 -4.33 0.24
CA GLU A 543 -32.53 -4.35 -0.90
C GLU A 543 -31.96 -3.64 -2.12
N HIS A 544 -31.33 -2.47 -1.93
CA HIS A 544 -30.91 -1.60 -3.02
C HIS A 544 -29.43 -1.75 -3.41
N TRP A 545 -28.58 -2.24 -2.50
CA TRP A 545 -27.17 -2.53 -2.71
C TRP A 545 -26.81 -3.97 -2.31
N PRO A 546 -27.32 -4.98 -3.04
CA PRO A 546 -27.10 -6.39 -2.69
C PRO A 546 -25.64 -6.83 -2.80
N ARG A 547 -24.76 -6.00 -3.38
CA ARG A 547 -23.32 -6.25 -3.53
C ARG A 547 -22.47 -5.55 -2.47
N LEU A 548 -23.06 -4.74 -1.61
CA LEU A 548 -22.33 -4.03 -0.58
C LEU A 548 -21.80 -5.03 0.44
N VAL A 549 -20.48 -5.23 0.43
CA VAL A 549 -19.78 -6.16 1.31
C VAL A 549 -19.44 -5.46 2.63
N GLU A 550 -19.22 -4.15 2.59
CA GLU A 550 -18.69 -3.40 3.73
C GLU A 550 -19.37 -2.04 3.88
N ILE A 551 -20.01 -1.84 5.04
CA ILE A 551 -20.40 -0.53 5.56
C ILE A 551 -19.55 -0.31 6.80
N GLN A 552 -18.67 0.67 6.73
CA GLN A 552 -17.95 1.15 7.90
C GLN A 552 -18.47 2.54 8.25
N GLU A 553 -19.07 2.66 9.43
CA GLU A 553 -19.31 3.95 10.08
C GLU A 553 -18.17 4.15 11.07
N LEU A 554 -17.18 4.97 10.70
CA LEU A 554 -16.08 5.31 11.61
C LEU A 554 -16.52 6.52 12.42
N HIS A 555 -16.79 6.28 13.71
CA HIS A 555 -16.88 7.33 14.72
C HIS A 555 -15.47 7.65 15.18
N ILE A 556 -15.01 8.86 14.88
CA ILE A 556 -13.73 9.35 15.38
C ILE A 556 -14.06 10.17 16.62
N SER A 557 -13.82 9.59 17.80
CA SER A 557 -13.87 10.30 19.07
C SER A 557 -12.58 11.08 19.28
N ASP A 558 -12.68 12.34 19.70
CA ASP A 558 -11.54 13.12 20.18
C ASP A 558 -11.07 12.56 21.54
N GLU A 559 -10.29 11.48 21.55
CA GLU A 559 -9.51 11.02 22.72
C GLU A 559 -8.01 11.31 22.55
#